data_AF-A0A7Y8JXX4-F1
#
_entry.id   AF-A0A7Y8JXX4-F1
#
_cell.length_a   1.000
_cell.length_b   1.000
_cell.length_c   1.000
_cell.angle_alpha   90.00
_cell.angle_beta   90.00
_cell.angle_gamma   90.00
#
_symmetry.space_group_name_H-M   'P 1'
#
loop_
_entity.id
_entity.type
_entity.pdbx_description
1 polymer ?
#
loop_
_entity_poly.entity_id
_entity_poly.type
_entity_poly.pdbx_seq_one_letter_code
_entity_poly.pdbx_strand_id
1 'polypeptide(L)'
;MTIGARLREKRLRLTLSKRALGEAGGVETNAQRHYEDASRSPKANYLAAIAAVGVDVLYVLTGEHHLPRLSRDNLAQSHHDLLRYQRQLRQLQRRSEGLLQTLHQRNK
;
A
#
# COMPACT_ATOMS: atom_id res chain seq x y z
N MET A 1 -18.31 7.08 8.06
CA MET A 1 -17.25 6.61 8.99
C MET A 1 -16.59 7.83 9.62
N THR A 2 -16.38 7.85 10.94
CA THR A 2 -15.77 9.01 11.63
C THR A 2 -14.25 9.04 11.45
N ILE A 3 -13.61 10.18 11.72
CA ILE A 3 -12.13 10.28 11.76
C ILE A 3 -11.55 9.24 12.73
N GLY A 4 -12.16 9.08 13.91
CA GLY A 4 -11.71 8.10 14.91
C GLY A 4 -11.77 6.66 14.41
N ALA A 5 -12.85 6.29 13.72
CA ALA A 5 -12.96 4.98 13.10
C ALA A 5 -11.87 4.76 12.03
N ARG A 6 -11.59 5.78 11.19
CA ARG A 6 -10.54 5.69 10.15
C ARG A 6 -9.14 5.60 10.75
N LEU A 7 -8.89 6.33 11.83
CA LEU A 7 -7.64 6.24 12.59
C LEU A 7 -7.45 4.83 13.18
N ARG A 8 -8.51 4.25 13.76
CA ARG A 8 -8.49 2.87 14.26
C ARG A 8 -8.20 1.87 13.15
N GLU A 9 -8.82 2.02 11.98
CA GLU A 9 -8.56 1.16 10.82
C GLU A 9 -7.08 1.20 10.42
N LYS A 10 -6.50 2.38 10.24
CA LYS A 10 -5.08 2.50 9.84
C LYS A 10 -4.13 1.99 10.91
N ARG A 11 -4.43 2.20 12.20
CA ARG A 11 -3.66 1.60 13.29
C ARG A 11 -3.65 0.07 13.19
N LEU A 12 -4.82 -0.53 13.01
CA LEU A 12 -4.97 -1.99 12.94
C LEU A 12 -4.29 -2.56 11.70
N ARG A 13 -4.31 -1.84 10.56
CA ARG A 13 -3.59 -2.22 9.34
C ARG A 13 -2.08 -2.33 9.55
N LEU A 14 -1.52 -1.50 10.45
CA LEU A 14 -0.11 -1.54 10.84
C LEU A 14 0.19 -2.50 12.01
N THR A 15 -0.83 -3.25 12.48
CA THR A 15 -0.70 -4.15 13.65
C THR A 15 -0.22 -3.44 14.92
N LEU A 16 -0.49 -2.14 15.06
CA LEU A 16 -0.08 -1.36 16.20
C LEU A 16 -1.10 -1.41 17.33
N SER A 17 -0.63 -1.50 18.58
CA SER A 17 -1.47 -1.30 19.77
C SER A 17 -1.83 0.19 19.94
N LYS A 18 -2.89 0.48 20.72
CA LYS A 18 -3.25 1.88 21.05
C LYS A 18 -2.10 2.60 21.75
N ARG A 19 -1.38 1.90 22.63
CA ARG A 19 -0.21 2.44 23.32
C ARG A 19 0.89 2.81 22.33
N ALA A 20 1.25 1.88 21.45
CA ALA A 20 2.31 2.10 20.46
C ALA A 20 2.00 3.28 19.52
N LEU A 21 0.76 3.39 19.03
CA LEU A 21 0.39 4.53 18.18
C LEU A 21 0.29 5.84 18.97
N GLY A 22 -0.16 5.80 20.22
CA GLY A 22 -0.14 6.96 21.12
C GLY A 22 1.28 7.48 21.32
N GLU A 23 2.22 6.58 21.67
CA GLU A 23 3.65 6.89 21.82
C GLU A 23 4.24 7.49 20.55
N ALA A 24 3.97 6.90 19.38
CA ALA A 24 4.39 7.44 18.08
C ALA A 24 3.82 8.84 17.79
N GLY A 25 2.60 9.11 18.25
CA GLY A 25 1.94 10.40 18.15
C GLY A 25 2.32 11.41 19.24
N GLY A 26 3.22 11.05 20.17
CA GLY A 26 3.62 11.88 21.31
C GLY A 26 2.50 12.11 22.34
N VAL A 27 1.57 11.16 22.47
CA VAL A 27 0.42 11.25 23.39
C VAL A 27 0.28 10.00 24.23
N GLU A 28 -0.44 10.10 25.35
CA GLU A 28 -0.77 8.94 26.16
C GLU A 28 -1.80 8.02 25.47
N THR A 29 -1.81 6.74 25.90
CA THR A 29 -2.78 5.74 25.42
C THR A 29 -4.25 6.19 25.61
N ASN A 30 -4.54 6.95 26.66
CA ASN A 30 -5.88 7.50 26.89
C ASN A 30 -6.30 8.49 25.78
N ALA A 31 -5.39 9.35 25.33
CA ALA A 31 -5.66 10.25 24.22
C ALA A 31 -5.93 9.46 22.92
N GLN A 32 -5.16 8.41 22.65
CA GLN A 32 -5.41 7.52 21.50
C GLN A 32 -6.82 6.91 21.54
N ARG A 33 -7.25 6.45 22.72
CA ARG A 33 -8.62 5.92 22.91
C ARG A 33 -9.67 6.97 22.56
N HIS A 34 -9.52 8.19 23.08
CA HIS A 34 -10.45 9.30 22.83
C HIS A 34 -10.49 9.73 21.35
N TYR A 35 -9.38 9.58 20.63
CA TYR A 35 -9.37 9.82 19.19
C TYR A 35 -10.14 8.74 18.45
N GLU A 36 -9.96 7.46 18.80
CA GLU A 36 -10.60 6.34 18.09
C GLU A 36 -12.10 6.21 18.36
N ASP A 37 -12.57 6.60 19.54
CA ASP A 37 -14.01 6.65 19.87
C ASP A 37 -14.70 7.95 19.43
N ALA A 38 -13.94 8.86 18.82
CA ALA A 38 -14.38 10.18 18.37
C ALA A 38 -14.88 11.13 19.47
N SER A 39 -14.58 10.86 20.76
CA SER A 39 -14.85 11.79 21.87
C SER A 39 -13.92 13.01 21.84
N ARG A 40 -12.77 12.91 21.17
CA ARG A 40 -11.84 14.02 20.95
C ARG A 40 -11.26 13.97 19.54
N SER A 41 -11.04 15.12 18.92
CA SER A 41 -10.35 15.18 17.62
C SER A 41 -8.82 15.15 17.79
N PRO A 42 -8.09 14.37 16.98
CA PRO A 42 -6.63 14.39 16.96
C PRO A 42 -6.10 15.74 16.46
N LYS A 43 -5.05 16.25 17.11
CA LYS A 43 -4.39 17.51 16.71
C LYS A 43 -3.49 17.31 15.49
N ALA A 44 -3.25 18.38 14.74
CA ALA A 44 -2.39 18.35 13.55
C ALA A 44 -0.97 17.80 13.84
N ASN A 45 -0.33 18.19 14.94
CA ASN A 45 1.01 17.68 15.30
C ASN A 45 1.00 16.17 15.56
N TYR A 46 -0.05 15.65 16.20
CA TYR A 46 -0.23 14.20 16.39
C TYR A 46 -0.38 13.50 15.04
N LEU A 47 -1.19 14.05 14.12
CA LEU A 47 -1.37 13.50 12.78
C LEU A 47 -0.04 13.49 11.99
N ALA A 48 0.73 14.59 12.05
CA ALA A 48 2.04 14.67 11.43
C ALA A 48 3.02 13.61 11.98
N ALA A 49 3.02 13.41 13.29
CA ALA A 49 3.87 12.40 13.94
C ALA A 49 3.51 10.98 13.50
N ILE A 50 2.23 10.62 13.48
CA ILE A 50 1.82 9.27 13.07
C ILE A 50 1.98 9.01 11.56
N ALA A 51 2.01 10.05 10.73
CA ALA A 51 2.33 9.92 9.30
C ALA A 51 3.75 9.34 9.10
N ALA A 52 4.69 9.72 9.96
CA ALA A 52 6.08 9.25 9.89
C ALA A 52 6.22 7.74 10.19
N VAL A 53 5.26 7.15 10.90
CA VAL A 53 5.21 5.69 11.15
C VAL A 53 4.33 4.94 10.14
N GLY A 54 3.95 5.59 9.04
CA GLY A 54 3.25 4.96 7.93
C GLY A 54 1.72 4.99 8.01
N VAL A 55 1.13 5.79 8.92
CA VAL A 55 -0.33 6.00 8.90
C VAL A 55 -0.70 6.86 7.70
N ASP A 56 -1.67 6.38 6.91
CA ASP A 56 -2.30 7.15 5.84
C ASP A 56 -3.22 8.24 6.42
N VAL A 57 -2.60 9.38 6.81
CA VAL A 57 -3.30 10.52 7.41
C VAL A 57 -4.28 11.17 6.44
N LEU A 58 -3.97 11.14 5.14
CA LEU A 58 -4.87 11.72 4.14
C LEU A 58 -6.19 10.95 4.10
N TYR A 59 -6.15 9.61 4.11
CA TYR A 59 -7.35 8.80 4.30
C TYR A 59 -8.03 9.08 5.64
N VAL A 60 -7.28 9.20 6.74
CA VAL A 60 -7.88 9.48 8.07
C VAL A 60 -8.68 10.79 8.04
N LEU A 61 -8.22 11.79 7.30
CA LEU A 61 -8.87 13.09 7.15
C LEU A 61 -10.02 13.07 6.12
N THR A 62 -9.83 12.48 4.94
CA THR A 62 -10.80 12.57 3.84
C THR A 62 -11.75 11.39 3.78
N GLY A 63 -11.29 10.19 4.13
CA GLY A 63 -12.02 8.93 3.94
C GLY A 63 -11.92 8.35 2.55
N GLU A 64 -11.24 9.06 1.68
CA GLU A 64 -10.97 8.61 0.32
C GLU A 64 -9.69 7.79 0.32
N HIS A 65 -9.74 6.62 -0.32
CA HIS A 65 -8.55 5.82 -0.56
C HIS A 65 -7.71 6.52 -1.63
N HIS A 66 -6.65 7.18 -1.19
CA HIS A 66 -5.69 7.75 -2.12
C HIS A 66 -4.78 6.64 -2.59
N LEU A 67 -4.68 6.49 -3.91
CA LEU A 67 -3.58 5.73 -4.48
C LEU A 67 -2.28 6.37 -3.99
N PRO A 68 -1.27 5.58 -3.60
CA PRO A 68 0.06 6.11 -3.38
C PRO A 68 0.39 6.95 -4.61
N ARG A 69 0.85 8.19 -4.42
CA ARG A 69 1.39 8.96 -5.53
C ARG A 69 2.47 8.08 -6.15
N LEU A 70 2.20 7.55 -7.33
CA LEU A 70 3.23 6.96 -8.15
C LEU A 70 4.14 8.13 -8.47
N SER A 71 5.29 8.20 -7.77
CA SER A 71 6.39 9.04 -8.25
C SER A 71 6.60 8.68 -9.71
N ARG A 72 6.87 9.68 -10.57
CA ARG A 72 7.14 9.43 -12.01
C ARG A 72 8.12 8.27 -12.21
N ASP A 73 9.10 8.19 -11.31
CA ASP A 73 10.14 7.16 -11.29
C ASP A 73 9.56 5.75 -11.07
N ASN A 74 8.59 5.60 -10.15
CA ASN A 74 7.92 4.32 -9.88
C ASN A 74 7.06 3.86 -11.08
N LEU A 75 6.43 4.80 -11.79
CA LEU A 75 5.66 4.50 -12.99
C LEU A 75 6.57 4.06 -14.15
N ALA A 76 7.69 4.78 -14.35
CA ALA A 76 8.68 4.43 -15.36
C ALA A 76 9.29 3.05 -15.10
N GLN A 77 9.62 2.75 -13.85
CA GLN A 77 10.16 1.44 -13.46
C GLN A 77 9.13 0.32 -13.69
N SER A 78 7.89 0.50 -13.24
CA SER A 78 6.81 -0.49 -13.43
C SER A 78 6.53 -0.76 -14.91
N HIS A 79 6.57 0.29 -15.74
CA HIS A 79 6.42 0.16 -17.19
C HIS A 79 7.59 -0.62 -17.82
N HIS A 80 8.83 -0.36 -17.39
CA HIS A 80 10.00 -1.11 -17.85
C HIS A 80 9.91 -2.61 -17.50
N ASP A 81 9.48 -2.91 -16.27
CA ASP A 81 9.33 -4.29 -15.79
C ASP A 81 8.25 -5.03 -16.57
N LEU A 82 7.12 -4.37 -16.86
CA LEU A 82 6.05 -4.93 -17.69
C LEU A 82 6.55 -5.28 -19.12
N LEU A 83 7.29 -4.37 -19.76
CA LEU A 83 7.85 -4.61 -21.10
C LEU A 83 8.88 -5.76 -21.10
N ARG A 84 9.68 -5.87 -20.04
CA ARG A 84 10.61 -7.00 -19.86
C ARG A 84 9.85 -8.32 -19.79
N TYR A 85 8.82 -8.39 -18.95
CA TYR A 85 7.99 -9.58 -18.81
C TYR A 85 7.29 -9.97 -20.12
N GLN A 86 6.69 -9.02 -20.82
CA GLN A 86 6.04 -9.26 -22.12
C GLN A 86 7.00 -9.78 -23.20
N ARG A 87 8.25 -9.29 -23.23
CA ARG A 87 9.27 -9.79 -24.17
C ARG A 87 9.63 -11.24 -23.85
N GLN A 88 9.77 -11.57 -22.57
CA GLN A 88 10.11 -12.92 -22.12
C GLN A 88 8.99 -13.92 -22.46
N LEU A 89 7.73 -13.55 -22.22
CA LEU A 89 6.58 -14.38 -22.61
C LEU A 89 6.56 -14.66 -24.13
N ARG A 90 6.77 -13.63 -24.95
CA ARG A 90 6.81 -13.80 -26.41
C ARG A 90 7.97 -14.67 -26.89
N GLN A 91 9.11 -14.66 -26.19
CA GLN A 91 10.21 -15.58 -26.49
C GLN A 91 9.87 -17.02 -26.11
N LEU A 92 9.24 -17.23 -24.96
CA LEU A 92 8.81 -18.55 -24.51
C LEU A 92 7.78 -19.16 -25.47
N GLN A 93 6.78 -18.38 -25.89
CA GLN A 93 5.77 -18.82 -26.86
C GLN A 93 6.39 -19.25 -28.19
N ARG A 94 7.29 -18.41 -28.75
CA ARG A 94 8.00 -18.75 -29.99
C ARG A 94 8.86 -20.01 -29.87
N ARG A 95 9.51 -20.20 -28.72
CA ARG A 95 10.30 -21.41 -28.45
C ARG A 95 9.41 -22.66 -28.37
N SER A 96 8.25 -22.57 -27.69
CA SER A 96 7.33 -23.72 -27.62
C SER A 96 6.77 -24.09 -29.00
N GLU A 97 6.43 -23.11 -29.82
CA GLU A 97 5.91 -23.34 -31.18
C GLU A 97 6.96 -24.01 -32.09
N GLY A 98 8.21 -23.54 -32.05
CA GLY A 98 9.30 -24.15 -32.81
C GLY A 98 9.60 -25.59 -32.39
N LEU A 99 9.51 -25.91 -31.10
CA LEU A 99 9.66 -27.27 -30.59
C LEU A 99 8.55 -28.21 -31.11
N LEU A 100 7.30 -27.75 -31.10
CA LEU A 100 6.17 -28.53 -31.61
C LEU A 100 6.31 -28.83 -33.11
N GLN A 101 6.76 -27.86 -33.90
CA GLN A 101 7.01 -28.05 -35.34
C GLN A 101 8.13 -29.07 -35.59
N THR A 102 9.21 -28.98 -34.83
CA THR A 102 10.35 -29.91 -34.94
C THR A 102 9.95 -31.34 -34.59
N LEU A 103 9.14 -31.53 -33.54
CA LEU A 103 8.62 -32.85 -33.17
C LEU A 103 7.67 -33.43 -34.25
N HIS A 104 6.88 -32.59 -34.91
CA HIS A 104 6.00 -33.02 -36.00
C HIS A 104 6.77 -33.47 -37.26
N GLN A 105 7.89 -32.81 -37.58
CA GLN A 105 8.75 -33.18 -38.72
C GLN A 105 9.60 -34.43 -38.47
N ARG A 106 9.91 -34.76 -37.21
CA ARG A 106 10.69 -35.96 -36.86
C ARG A 106 9.90 -37.27 -36.83
N ASN A 107 8.57 -37.17 -36.78
CA ASN A 107 7.65 -38.33 -36.78
C ASN A 107 7.03 -38.62 -38.17
N LYS A 108 7.53 -37.97 -39.22
CA LYS A 108 7.27 -38.31 -40.63
C LYS A 108 8.51 -38.96 -41.22
#